data_AF-A0A7V1FUD0-F1
#
_entry.id   AF-A0A7V1FUD0-F1
#
_cell.length_a   1.000
_cell.length_b   1.000
_cell.length_c   1.000
_cell.angle_alpha   90.00
_cell.angle_beta   90.00
_cell.angle_gamma   90.00
#
_symmetry.space_group_name_H-M   'P 1'
#
loop_
_entity.id
_entity.type
_entity.pdbx_description
1 polymer ?
#
loop_
_entity_poly.entity_id
_entity_poly.type
_entity_poly.pdbx_seq_one_letter_code
_entity_poly.pdbx_strand_id
1 'polypeptide(L)'
;GVVFGGGVGENSPAVRRKILEGMDWLGISLDQDLNERAVGMDAAISASGSRIEVRVVCVDESAEMARVGSALTGTPNSEGKTGGDDSG
;
A
#
# COMPACT_ATOMS: atom_id res chain seq x y z
N GLY A 1 13.27 -5.93 -3.48
CA GLY A 1 13.00 -4.48 -3.54
C GLY A 1 12.62 -3.98 -2.17
N VAL A 2 12.68 -2.67 -1.96
CA VAL A 2 12.18 -1.99 -0.75
C VAL A 2 10.93 -1.20 -1.14
N VAL A 3 9.90 -1.23 -0.28
CA VAL A 3 8.66 -0.49 -0.51
C VAL A 3 8.36 0.35 0.73
N PHE A 4 8.09 1.64 0.51
CA PHE A 4 7.58 2.57 1.50
C PHE A 4 6.08 2.76 1.28
N GLY A 5 5.30 2.66 2.35
CA GLY A 5 3.88 2.96 2.38
C GLY A 5 3.48 3.47 3.76
N GLY A 6 2.20 3.82 3.92
CA GLY A 6 1.66 4.41 5.14
C GLY A 6 2.08 5.88 5.31
N GLY A 7 1.39 6.59 6.21
CA GLY A 7 1.49 8.06 6.33
C GLY A 7 2.91 8.62 6.29
N VAL A 8 3.83 8.15 7.14
CA VAL A 8 5.22 8.67 7.19
C VAL A 8 6.06 8.17 5.99
N GLY A 9 5.87 6.93 5.58
CA GLY A 9 6.61 6.33 4.46
C GLY A 9 6.28 7.00 3.12
N GLU A 10 5.04 7.45 2.95
CA GLU A 10 4.56 8.14 1.74
C GLU A 10 4.90 9.62 1.74
N ASN A 11 4.79 10.29 2.90
CA ASN A 11 4.83 11.76 2.94
C ASN A 11 6.16 12.37 3.37
N SER A 12 7.14 11.57 3.79
CA SER A 12 8.42 12.09 4.29
C SER A 12 9.62 11.61 3.47
N PRO A 13 10.01 12.34 2.42
CA PRO A 13 11.24 12.08 1.67
C PRO A 13 12.48 12.04 2.57
N ALA A 14 12.51 12.86 3.62
CA ALA A 14 13.62 12.91 4.56
C ALA A 14 13.76 11.63 5.39
N VAL A 15 12.63 11.04 5.82
CA VAL A 15 12.65 9.76 6.55
C VAL A 15 13.09 8.63 5.62
N ARG A 16 12.56 8.57 4.39
CA ARG A 16 12.99 7.57 3.39
C ARG A 16 14.49 7.65 3.15
N ARG A 17 15.02 8.85 2.91
CA ARG A 17 16.46 9.08 2.70
C ARG A 17 17.29 8.56 3.88
N LYS A 18 16.88 8.88 5.11
CA LYS A 18 17.60 8.48 6.33
C LYS A 18 17.55 6.96 6.58
N ILE A 19 16.44 6.31 6.22
CA ILE A 19 16.32 4.85 6.29
C ILE A 19 17.27 4.17 5.30
N LEU A 20 17.39 4.71 4.10
CA LEU A 20 18.23 4.13 3.04
C LEU A 20 19.71 4.54 3.14
N GLU A 21 20.05 5.47 4.04
CA GLU A 21 21.41 5.96 4.23
C GLU A 21 22.37 4.81 4.60
N GLY A 22 23.48 4.69 3.87
CA GLY A 22 24.48 3.66 4.10
C GLY A 22 24.08 2.25 3.63
N MET A 23 23.01 2.10 2.85
CA MET A 23 22.61 0.81 2.25
C MET A 23 23.27 0.54 0.89
N ASP A 24 24.26 1.33 0.47
CA ASP A 24 24.97 1.16 -0.81
C ASP A 24 25.60 -0.23 -0.96
N TRP A 25 26.06 -0.83 0.14
CA TRP A 25 26.65 -2.17 0.15
C TRP A 25 25.64 -3.27 -0.23
N LEU A 26 24.34 -3.06 0.05
CA LEU A 26 23.26 -3.91 -0.42
C LEU A 26 22.94 -3.68 -1.91
N GLY A 27 23.50 -2.64 -2.52
CA GLY A 27 23.22 -2.22 -3.89
C GLY A 27 21.96 -1.37 -4.01
N ILE A 28 21.56 -0.68 -2.94
CA ILE A 28 20.50 0.33 -2.98
C ILE A 28 21.15 1.68 -3.28
N SER A 29 20.70 2.34 -4.35
CA SER A 29 21.03 3.73 -4.65
C SER A 29 19.73 4.51 -4.80
N LEU A 30 19.57 5.58 -4.03
CA LEU A 30 18.39 6.45 -4.06
C LEU A 30 18.57 7.58 -5.08
N ASP A 31 17.55 7.85 -5.88
CA ASP A 31 17.44 9.07 -6.66
C ASP A 31 16.75 10.15 -5.80
N GLN A 32 17.47 11.22 -5.48
CA GLN A 32 16.96 12.25 -4.57
C GLN A 32 15.79 13.01 -5.17
N ASP A 33 15.80 13.31 -6.47
CA ASP A 33 14.75 14.08 -7.12
C ASP A 33 13.46 13.26 -7.23
N LEU A 34 13.56 11.97 -7.56
CA LEU A 34 12.42 11.07 -7.53
C LEU A 34 11.90 10.89 -6.10
N ASN A 35 12.79 10.77 -5.12
CA ASN A 35 12.41 10.67 -3.72
C ASN A 35 11.66 11.91 -3.22
N GLU A 36 12.09 13.13 -3.57
CA GLU A 36 11.41 14.37 -3.18
C GLU A 36 10.02 14.49 -3.83
N ARG A 37 9.86 14.05 -5.08
CA ARG A 37 8.59 14.13 -5.82
C ARG A 37 7.57 13.06 -5.47
N ALA A 38 7.99 11.94 -4.88
CA ALA A 38 7.14 10.77 -4.60
C ALA A 38 6.16 10.96 -3.41
N VAL A 39 5.85 12.19 -3.01
CA VAL A 39 4.93 12.47 -1.90
C VAL A 39 3.49 12.25 -2.34
N GLY A 40 2.77 11.34 -1.68
CA GLY A 40 1.36 11.07 -1.96
C GLY A 40 1.10 10.44 -3.33
N MET A 41 2.10 9.77 -3.92
CA MET A 41 1.92 9.02 -5.16
C MET A 41 2.81 7.78 -5.26
N ASP A 42 2.34 6.81 -6.04
CA ASP A 42 3.12 5.64 -6.42
C ASP A 42 4.29 6.04 -7.32
N ALA A 43 5.51 5.76 -6.88
CA ALA A 43 6.71 6.12 -7.64
C ALA A 43 7.89 5.20 -7.34
N ALA A 44 8.67 4.87 -8.36
CA ALA A 44 10.01 4.33 -8.18
C ALA A 44 10.97 5.46 -7.81
N ILE A 45 11.74 5.26 -6.74
CA ILE A 45 12.68 6.25 -6.19
C ILE A 45 14.13 5.74 -6.18
N SER A 46 14.39 4.51 -6.63
CA SER A 46 15.75 4.03 -6.86
C SER A 46 16.37 4.68 -8.10
N ALA A 47 17.65 5.01 -8.03
CA ALA A 47 18.43 5.47 -9.18
C ALA A 47 18.54 4.38 -10.26
N SER A 48 18.76 4.79 -11.51
CA SER A 48 18.83 3.90 -12.67
C SER A 48 19.88 2.78 -12.56
N GLY A 49 20.97 3.02 -11.82
CA GLY A 49 22.02 2.04 -11.55
C GLY A 49 21.82 1.19 -10.28
N SER A 50 20.72 1.39 -9.55
CA SER A 50 20.45 0.64 -8.32
C SER A 50 20.20 -0.83 -8.64
N ARG A 51 20.87 -1.75 -7.91
CA ARG A 51 20.63 -3.20 -8.05
C ARG A 51 19.32 -3.62 -7.39
N ILE A 52 18.91 -2.90 -6.36
CA ILE A 52 17.66 -3.12 -5.64
C ILE A 52 16.73 -1.95 -5.92
N GLU A 53 15.55 -2.27 -6.46
CA GLU A 53 14.50 -1.29 -6.67
C GLU A 53 13.90 -0.81 -5.34
N VAL A 54 13.62 0.49 -5.28
CA VAL A 54 12.95 1.15 -4.15
C VAL A 54 11.72 1.88 -4.67
N ARG A 55 10.56 1.68 -4.04
CA ARG A 55 9.29 2.33 -4.40
C ARG A 55 8.59 2.98 -3.21
N VAL A 56 7.82 4.02 -3.50
CA VAL A 56 6.72 4.50 -2.66
C VAL A 56 5.43 3.95 -3.26
N VAL A 57 4.55 3.43 -2.40
CA VAL A 57 3.21 2.97 -2.76
C VAL A 57 2.24 3.61 -1.78
N CYS A 58 1.28 4.37 -2.31
CA CYS A 58 0.21 4.96 -1.54
C CYS A 58 -0.80 3.90 -1.12
N VAL A 59 -0.97 3.76 0.18
CA VAL A 59 -1.93 2.83 0.77
C VAL A 59 -3.13 3.61 1.28
N ASP A 60 -4.30 3.35 0.72
CA ASP A 60 -5.55 3.78 1.33
C ASP A 60 -5.91 2.83 2.48
N GLU A 61 -5.34 3.12 3.65
CA GLU A 61 -5.56 2.36 4.88
C GLU A 61 -7.06 2.29 5.24
N SER A 62 -7.83 3.32 4.90
CA SER A 62 -9.26 3.39 5.21
C SER A 62 -10.07 2.45 4.34
N ALA A 63 -9.77 2.39 3.04
CA ALA A 63 -10.40 1.46 2.13
C ALA A 63 -10.09 0.00 2.48
N GLU A 64 -8.84 -0.31 2.84
CA GLU A 64 -8.47 -1.67 3.22
C GLU A 64 -9.11 -2.10 4.55
N MET A 65 -9.14 -1.21 5.55
CA MET A 65 -9.87 -1.49 6.80
C MET A 65 -11.37 -1.71 6.55
N ALA A 66 -12.01 -0.96 5.67
CA ALA A 66 -13.41 -1.17 5.31
C ALA A 66 -13.64 -2.51 4.60
N ARG A 67 -12.75 -2.91 3.70
CA ARG A 67 -12.79 -4.21 3.01
C ARG A 67 -12.67 -5.37 4.00
N VAL A 68 -11.68 -5.31 4.89
CA VAL A 68 -11.46 -6.35 5.91
C VAL A 68 -12.64 -6.38 6.90
N GLY A 69 -13.14 -5.23 7.32
CA GLY A 69 -14.32 -5.13 8.19
C GLY A 69 -15.56 -5.76 7.57
N SER A 70 -15.84 -5.49 6.29
CA SER A 70 -16.97 -6.07 5.56
C SER A 70 -16.89 -7.60 5.46
N ALA A 71 -15.68 -8.15 5.28
CA ALA A 71 -15.49 -9.61 5.25
C ALA A 71 -15.78 -10.28 6.61
N LEU A 72 -15.60 -9.56 7.72
CA LEU A 72 -15.87 -10.05 9.07
C LEU A 72 -17.33 -9.88 9.50
N THR A 73 -18.03 -8.88 8.94
CA THR A 73 -19.44 -8.57 9.28
C THR A 73 -20.44 -9.08 8.24
N GLY A 74 -19.98 -9.78 7.20
CA GLY A 74 -20.83 -10.50 6.25
C GLY A 74 -21.74 -11.49 6.98
N THR A 75 -22.95 -11.06 7.29
CA THR A 75 -24.02 -11.93 7.79
C THR A 75 -24.26 -13.06 6.78
N PRO A 76 -24.48 -14.31 7.22
CA PRO A 76 -24.79 -15.39 6.31
C PRO A 76 -25.99 -15.00 5.46
N ASN A 77 -25.78 -15.08 4.15
CA ASN A 77 -26.77 -14.90 3.11
C ASN A 77 -28.02 -15.72 3.49
N SER A 78 -29.12 -15.05 3.80
CA SER A 78 -30.40 -15.70 4.05
C SER A 78 -30.94 -16.23 2.73
N GLU A 79 -30.50 -17.43 2.35
CA GLU A 79 -31.14 -18.22 1.32
C GLU A 79 -32.54 -18.66 1.79
N GLY A 80 -33.52 -18.46 0.92
CA GLY A 80 -34.71 -19.31 0.86
C GLY A 80 -35.88 -18.96 1.78
N LYS A 81 -36.84 -18.18 1.26
CA LYS A 81 -38.26 -18.38 1.59
C LYS A 81 -39.16 -18.16 0.38
N THR A 82 -39.18 -19.14 -0.51
CA THR A 82 -40.32 -19.39 -1.41
C THR A 82 -41.03 -20.64 -0.89
N GLY A 83 -42.05 -20.43 -0.07
CA GLY A 83 -42.83 -21.51 0.51
C GLY A 83 -44.03 -20.91 1.22
N GLY A 84 -45.11 -20.79 0.46
CA GLY A 84 -46.43 -20.35 0.89
C GLY A 84 -47.43 -20.87 -0.14
N ASP A 85 -47.67 -22.17 -0.05
CA ASP A 85 -48.89 -22.79 -0.51
C ASP A 85 -50.07 -22.15 0.23
N ASP A 86 -51.06 -21.66 -0.51
CA ASP A 86 -52.38 -21.42 0.07
C ASP A 86 -53.42 -22.03 -0.87
N SER A 87 -53.92 -23.17 -0.44
CA SER A 87 -55.11 -23.81 -1.00
C SER A 87 -56.31 -23.34 -0.18
N GLY A 88 -57.25 -22.66 -0.82
CA GLY A 88 -58.54 -22.27 -0.28
C GLY A 88 -59.43 -21.68 -1.37
#